data_AF-A0A5C7Z7S7-F1
#
_entry.id   AF-A0A5C7Z7S7-F1
#
_cell.length_a   1.000
_cell.length_b   1.000
_cell.length_c   1.000
_cell.angle_alpha   90.00
_cell.angle_beta   90.00
_cell.angle_gamma   90.00
#
_symmetry.space_group_name_H-M   'P 1'
#
loop_
_entity.id
_entity.type
_entity.pdbx_description
1 polymer ?
#
loop_
_entity_poly.entity_id
_entity_poly.type
_entity_poly.pdbx_seq_one_letter_code
_entity_poly.pdbx_strand_id
1 'polypeptide(L)'
;KGLIQKIYGKLEENTIFEEEPRVEMLPNQNNLIQEEFEDDDDENYLFAETVDEEETLSLEAKEIELIKKSLERHKGKRKAAADELGISERTLYRKIKQYDL
;
A
#
# COMPACT_ATOMS: atom_id res chain seq x y z
N LYS A 1 -18.26 28.14 -20.21
CA LYS A 1 -17.55 27.12 -21.04
C LYS A 1 -16.30 26.70 -20.27
N GLY A 2 -16.16 25.40 -19.95
CA GLY A 2 -15.15 24.88 -19.01
C GLY A 2 -13.72 24.84 -19.56
N LEU A 3 -12.74 24.89 -18.66
CA LEU A 3 -11.31 24.97 -18.96
C LEU A 3 -10.79 23.79 -19.80
N ILE A 4 -11.37 22.60 -19.59
CA ILE A 4 -10.99 21.36 -20.26
C ILE A 4 -11.17 21.47 -21.78
N GLN A 5 -12.28 22.07 -22.25
CA GLN A 5 -12.55 22.19 -23.68
C GLN A 5 -11.61 23.18 -24.38
N LYS A 6 -11.01 24.12 -23.63
CA LYS A 6 -9.97 25.02 -24.16
C LYS A 6 -8.61 24.33 -24.32
N ILE A 7 -8.32 23.30 -23.53
CA ILE A 7 -7.02 22.61 -23.57
C ILE A 7 -7.00 21.52 -24.64
N TYR A 8 -8.11 20.81 -24.84
CA TYR A 8 -8.14 19.62 -25.71
C TYR A 8 -8.96 19.81 -27.00
N GLY A 9 -9.58 20.97 -27.21
CA GLY A 9 -10.51 21.20 -28.33
C GLY A 9 -9.87 21.38 -29.72
N LYS A 10 -8.60 21.00 -29.91
CA LYS A 10 -7.93 21.08 -31.21
C LYS A 10 -7.05 19.85 -31.41
N LEU A 11 -7.68 18.72 -31.74
CA LEU A 11 -7.00 17.44 -31.98
C LEU A 11 -7.38 16.83 -33.34
N GLU A 12 -7.55 17.66 -34.36
CA GLU A 12 -7.68 17.17 -35.74
C GLU A 12 -6.82 18.03 -36.65
N GLU A 13 -5.51 17.78 -36.62
CA GLU A 13 -4.53 17.98 -37.70
C GLU A 13 -3.12 17.90 -37.07
N ASN A 14 -2.50 16.72 -37.19
CA ASN A 14 -1.09 16.37 -36.90
C ASN A 14 -0.88 15.27 -35.86
N THR A 15 -1.43 14.08 -36.13
CA THR A 15 -0.78 12.84 -35.67
C THR A 15 -0.36 12.04 -36.89
N ILE A 16 0.87 12.30 -37.33
CA ILE A 16 1.66 11.34 -38.11
C ILE A 16 1.93 10.20 -37.12
N PHE A 17 1.08 9.18 -37.12
CA PHE A 17 1.34 7.93 -36.41
C PHE A 17 2.22 7.09 -37.32
N GLU A 18 3.49 6.91 -36.95
CA GLU A 18 4.28 5.81 -37.51
C GLU A 18 3.66 4.50 -37.02
N GLU A 19 3.31 3.60 -37.96
CA GLU A 19 2.90 2.24 -37.62
C GLU A 19 4.09 1.49 -37.02
N GLU A 20 4.06 1.24 -35.72
CA GLU A 20 5.02 0.32 -35.11
C GLU A 20 4.76 -1.13 -35.57
N PRO A 21 5.81 -1.96 -35.75
CA PRO A 21 5.67 -3.33 -36.19
C PRO A 21 4.90 -4.14 -35.14
N ARG A 22 3.75 -4.70 -35.54
CA ARG A 22 2.98 -5.60 -34.69
C ARG A 22 3.79 -6.86 -34.42
N VAL A 23 4.11 -7.12 -33.16
CA VAL A 23 4.75 -8.37 -32.73
C VAL A 23 3.77 -9.52 -32.93
N GLU A 24 4.08 -10.44 -33.85
CA GLU A 24 3.33 -11.68 -34.03
C GLU A 24 3.68 -12.67 -32.90
N MET A 25 2.66 -13.19 -32.22
CA MET A 25 2.85 -14.22 -31.20
C MET A 25 2.91 -15.60 -31.86
N LEU A 26 3.99 -16.34 -31.62
CA LEU A 26 4.12 -17.73 -32.05
C LEU A 26 3.20 -18.64 -31.23
N PRO A 27 2.51 -19.62 -31.84
CA PRO A 27 1.72 -20.58 -31.08
C PRO A 27 2.64 -21.46 -30.24
N ASN A 28 2.50 -21.38 -28.92
CA ASN A 28 3.20 -22.25 -27.98
C ASN A 28 2.65 -23.67 -28.16
N GLN A 29 3.45 -24.59 -28.69
CA GLN A 29 3.07 -26.01 -28.73
C GLN A 29 3.11 -26.54 -27.30
N ASN A 30 1.96 -26.48 -26.62
CA ASN A 30 1.74 -27.06 -25.31
C ASN A 30 1.88 -28.59 -25.40
N ASN A 31 3.09 -29.10 -25.14
CA ASN A 31 3.21 -30.44 -24.60
C ASN A 31 3.08 -30.31 -23.08
N LEU A 32 1.81 -30.32 -22.62
CA LEU A 32 1.49 -30.32 -21.19
C LEU A 32 1.99 -31.63 -20.60
N ILE A 33 3.19 -31.63 -20.03
CA ILE A 33 3.54 -32.64 -19.03
C ILE A 33 2.75 -32.23 -17.79
N GLN A 34 1.63 -32.91 -17.57
CA GLN A 34 0.86 -32.75 -16.35
C GLN A 34 1.58 -33.57 -15.28
N GLU A 35 2.43 -32.92 -14.49
CA GLU A 35 2.94 -33.53 -13.25
C GLU A 35 1.76 -33.64 -12.28
N GLU A 36 1.27 -34.87 -12.06
CA GLU A 36 0.37 -35.18 -10.97
C GLU A 36 1.16 -35.05 -9.66
N PHE A 37 0.89 -34.00 -8.90
CA PHE A 37 1.35 -33.89 -7.52
C PHE A 37 0.39 -34.72 -6.66
N GLU A 38 0.92 -35.72 -5.95
CA GLU A 38 0.17 -36.43 -4.91
C GLU A 38 0.02 -35.50 -3.71
N ASP A 39 -1.22 -35.09 -3.40
CA ASP A 39 -1.59 -34.28 -2.24
C ASP A 39 -1.53 -35.13 -0.94
N ASP A 40 -0.33 -35.56 -0.54
CA ASP A 40 -0.15 -36.46 0.62
C ASP A 40 0.09 -35.74 1.96
N ASP A 41 -0.04 -34.41 2.01
CA ASP A 41 0.22 -33.60 3.22
C ASP A 41 -0.91 -32.59 3.54
N ASP A 42 -2.17 -33.01 3.39
CA ASP A 42 -3.35 -32.21 3.82
C ASP A 42 -3.30 -31.85 5.33
N GLU A 43 -2.60 -32.63 6.15
CA GLU A 43 -2.49 -32.39 7.59
C GLU A 43 -1.57 -31.21 7.96
N ASN A 44 -0.59 -30.86 7.10
CA ASN A 44 0.38 -29.80 7.42
C ASN A 44 -0.19 -28.38 7.19
N TYR A 45 -1.22 -28.24 6.36
CA TYR A 45 -1.87 -26.94 6.09
C TYR A 45 -2.94 -26.55 7.11
N LEU A 46 -3.38 -27.49 7.97
CA LEU A 46 -4.44 -27.24 8.94
C LEU A 46 -3.95 -26.52 10.21
N PHE A 47 -2.64 -26.31 10.35
CA PHE A 47 -2.01 -25.63 11.50
C PHE A 47 -1.68 -24.15 11.22
N ALA A 48 -2.45 -23.47 10.36
CA ALA A 48 -2.41 -22.02 10.37
C ALA A 48 -3.15 -21.52 11.63
N GLU A 49 -2.41 -21.38 12.74
CA GLU A 49 -2.91 -20.74 13.95
C GLU A 49 -3.40 -19.34 13.56
N THR A 50 -4.72 -19.14 13.56
CA THR A 50 -5.31 -17.82 13.37
C THR A 50 -4.87 -16.99 14.56
N VAL A 51 -3.87 -16.12 14.37
CA VAL A 51 -3.58 -15.09 15.34
C VAL A 51 -4.84 -14.22 15.38
N ASP A 52 -5.63 -14.39 16.44
CA ASP A 52 -6.74 -13.50 16.77
C ASP A 52 -6.14 -12.13 17.14
N GLU A 53 -5.72 -11.38 16.13
CA GLU A 53 -5.40 -9.98 16.27
C GLU A 53 -6.72 -9.26 16.56
N GLU A 54 -7.06 -9.11 17.84
CA GLU A 54 -7.97 -8.07 18.34
C GLU A 54 -7.36 -6.66 18.11
N GLU A 55 -6.51 -6.47 17.11
CA GLU A 55 -6.04 -5.15 16.73
C GLU A 55 -7.15 -4.48 15.95
N THR A 56 -7.71 -3.41 16.51
CA THR A 56 -8.65 -2.54 15.81
C THR A 56 -8.09 -2.23 14.41
N LEU A 57 -8.75 -2.70 13.34
CA LEU A 57 -8.30 -2.57 11.93
C LEU A 57 -8.12 -1.11 11.44
N SER A 58 -8.23 -0.11 12.33
CA SER A 58 -8.05 1.29 11.99
C SER A 58 -6.59 1.72 12.11
N LEU A 59 -6.01 2.13 10.99
CA LEU A 59 -4.69 2.77 10.94
C LEU A 59 -4.59 3.97 11.91
N GLU A 60 -5.68 4.72 12.08
CA GLU A 60 -5.73 5.87 12.99
C GLU A 60 -5.62 5.44 14.46
N ALA A 61 -6.24 4.31 14.84
CA ALA A 61 -6.14 3.78 16.20
C ALA A 61 -4.70 3.32 16.51
N LYS A 62 -4.05 2.62 15.57
CA LYS A 62 -2.64 2.24 15.69
C LYS A 62 -1.72 3.45 15.81
N GLU A 63 -1.97 4.49 15.02
CA GLU A 63 -1.22 5.74 15.11
C GLU A 63 -1.35 6.39 16.49
N ILE A 64 -2.57 6.48 17.03
CA ILE A 64 -2.81 7.04 18.38
C ILE A 64 -2.07 6.24 19.45
N GLU A 65 -2.12 4.91 19.39
CA GLU A 65 -1.46 4.04 20.36
C GLU A 65 0.07 4.20 20.32
N LEU A 66 0.64 4.22 19.11
CA LEU A 66 2.08 4.45 18.91
C LEU A 66 2.51 5.80 19.48
N ILE A 67 1.75 6.87 19.19
CA ILE A 67 2.03 8.21 19.70
C ILE A 67 1.98 8.23 21.23
N LYS A 68 0.95 7.61 21.85
CA LYS A 68 0.83 7.51 23.31
C LYS A 68 2.02 6.76 23.92
N LYS A 69 2.34 5.57 23.39
CA LYS A 69 3.45 4.74 23.89
C LYS A 69 4.79 5.45 23.79
N SER A 70 5.09 6.10 22.67
CA SER A 70 6.35 6.85 22.51
C SER A 70 6.41 8.06 23.44
N LEU A 71 5.31 8.80 23.62
CA LEU A 71 5.28 9.91 24.58
C LEU A 71 5.48 9.42 26.02
N GLU A 72 4.87 8.30 26.41
CA GLU A 72 5.04 7.70 27.73
C GLU A 72 6.50 7.26 27.97
N ARG A 73 7.10 6.52 27.03
CA ARG A 73 8.50 6.08 27.08
C ARG A 73 9.48 7.24 27.26
N HIS A 74 9.24 8.34 26.55
CA HIS A 74 10.10 9.54 26.60
C HIS A 74 9.64 10.59 27.63
N LYS A 75 8.71 10.25 28.54
CA LYS A 75 8.21 11.15 29.60
C LYS A 75 7.67 12.48 29.06
N GLY A 76 6.95 12.43 27.95
CA GLY A 76 6.35 13.58 27.26
C GLY A 76 7.33 14.45 26.46
N LYS A 77 8.61 14.06 26.34
CA LYS A 77 9.58 14.80 25.52
C LYS A 77 9.27 14.63 24.04
N ARG A 78 8.58 15.62 23.47
CA ARG A 78 8.10 15.61 22.07
C ARG A 78 9.21 15.35 21.05
N LYS A 79 10.37 15.99 21.19
CA LYS A 79 11.50 15.77 20.28
C LYS A 79 11.96 14.31 20.24
N ALA A 80 12.18 13.70 21.40
CA ALA A 80 12.66 12.32 21.49
C ALA A 80 11.60 11.30 21.01
N ALA A 81 10.33 11.53 21.33
CA ALA A 81 9.24 10.71 20.82
C ALA A 81 9.07 10.84 19.29
N ALA A 82 9.25 12.06 18.74
CA ALA A 82 9.19 12.28 17.30
C ALA A 82 10.35 11.60 16.57
N ASP A 83 11.55 11.64 17.16
CA ASP A 83 12.74 10.95 16.65
C ASP A 83 12.55 9.41 16.64
N GLU A 84 11.95 8.82 17.69
CA GLU A 84 11.59 7.38 17.72
C GLU A 84 10.58 7.01 16.64
N LEU A 85 9.57 7.85 16.45
CA LEU A 85 8.51 7.64 15.44
C LEU A 85 8.97 7.96 14.01
N GLY A 86 10.17 8.53 13.82
CA GLY A 86 10.68 8.91 12.50
C GLY A 86 9.92 10.08 11.86
N ILE A 87 9.32 10.96 12.66
CA ILE A 87 8.56 12.12 12.18
C ILE A 87 9.12 13.43 12.74
N SER A 88 8.78 14.56 12.10
CA SER A 88 9.14 15.86 12.67
C SER A 88 8.35 16.16 13.95
N GLU A 89 8.96 16.89 14.88
CA GLU A 89 8.28 17.38 16.10
C GLU A 89 7.00 18.18 15.76
N ARG A 90 6.99 18.91 14.65
CA ARG A 90 5.81 19.64 14.15
C ARG A 90 4.68 18.70 13.74
N THR A 91 5.01 17.57 13.11
CA THR A 91 4.04 16.54 12.74
C THR A 91 3.44 15.91 13.99
N LEU A 92 4.29 15.52 14.95
CA LEU A 92 3.86 14.96 16.23
C LEU A 92 2.92 15.92 16.98
N TYR A 93 3.28 17.21 17.07
CA TYR A 93 2.45 18.21 17.71
C TYR A 93 1.04 18.33 17.11
N ARG A 94 0.94 18.30 15.77
CA ARG A 94 -0.36 18.37 15.09
C ARG A 94 -1.21 17.13 15.39
N LYS A 95 -0.59 15.95 15.43
CA LYS A 95 -1.26 14.69 15.74
C LYS A 95 -1.77 14.64 17.18
N ILE A 96 -0.96 15.06 18.14
CA ILE A 96 -1.36 15.24 19.54
C ILE A 96 -2.61 16.14 19.65
N LYS A 97 -2.60 17.28 18.95
CA LYS A 97 -3.74 18.20 18.93
C LYS A 97 -4.99 17.62 18.24
N GLN A 98 -4.81 16.84 17.17
CA GLN A 98 -5.90 16.22 16.41
C GLN A 98 -6.61 15.15 17.24
N TYR A 99 -5.86 14.40 18.04
CA TYR A 99 -6.35 13.26 18.82
C TYR A 99 -6.62 13.58 20.29
N ASP A 100 -6.45 14.85 20.69
CA ASP A 100 -6.63 15.35 22.06
C ASP A 100 -5.83 14.53 23.10
N LEU A 101 -4.53 14.37 22.83
CA LEU A 101 -3.56 13.61 23.63
C LEU A 101 -2.75 14.46 24.62
#